data_AF-X1UX04-F1
#
_entry.id   AF-X1UX04-F1
#
_cell.length_a   1.000
_cell.length_b   1.000
_cell.length_c   1.000
_cell.angle_alpha   90.00
_cell.angle_beta   90.00
_cell.angle_gamma   90.00
#
_symmetry.space_group_name_H-M   'P 1'
#
loop_
_entity.id
_entity.type
_entity.pdbx_description
1 polymer ?
#
loop_
_entity_poly.entity_id
_entity_poly.type
_entity_poly.pdbx_seq_one_letter_code
_entity_poly.pdbx_strand_id
1 'polypeptide(L)'
;SGLVKLLHPDGAVTKPEIVEYSEFAIEMRRRVKEQLKKMGGLEYWDVNFSYIDKETQAQKFIALPESGGVLIITGDPLPSGSVYTIGADPSERRLALFLIQTQVNPGSGRIISLGNLSPVMKEALKAADAYLKAHIHD
;
A
#
# COMPACT_ATOMS: atom_id res chain seq x y z
N SER A 1 21.74 -12.47 -22.43
CA SER A 1 20.37 -12.88 -22.10
C SER A 1 20.23 -14.36 -22.42
N GLY A 2 19.94 -15.20 -21.42
CA GLY A 2 19.70 -16.64 -21.62
C GLY A 2 18.27 -16.93 -22.07
N LEU A 3 17.28 -16.29 -21.45
CA LEU A 3 15.85 -16.45 -21.75
C LEU A 3 15.51 -16.14 -23.21
N VAL A 4 16.01 -15.03 -23.75
CA VAL A 4 15.75 -14.62 -25.14
C VAL A 4 16.28 -15.66 -26.14
N LYS A 5 17.44 -16.27 -25.86
CA LYS A 5 18.03 -17.30 -26.73
C LYS A 5 17.24 -18.61 -26.72
N LEU A 6 16.51 -18.89 -25.64
CA LEU A 6 15.64 -20.06 -25.54
C LEU A 6 14.34 -19.86 -26.31
N LEU A 7 13.78 -18.64 -26.28
CA LEU A 7 12.54 -18.30 -26.96
C LEU A 7 12.73 -18.01 -28.45
N HIS A 8 13.87 -17.41 -28.80
CA HIS A 8 14.23 -16.99 -30.16
C HIS A 8 15.59 -17.61 -30.56
N PRO A 9 15.64 -18.92 -30.85
CA PRO A 9 16.88 -19.62 -31.20
C PRO A 9 17.46 -19.17 -32.54
N ASP A 10 16.61 -18.67 -33.44
CA ASP A 10 16.94 -18.03 -34.71
C ASP A 10 17.41 -16.58 -34.57
N GLY A 11 17.26 -15.98 -33.37
CA GLY A 11 17.71 -14.64 -33.03
C GLY A 11 16.77 -13.51 -33.50
N ALA A 12 15.61 -13.85 -34.09
CA ALA A 12 14.65 -12.87 -34.58
C ALA A 12 13.67 -12.46 -33.47
N VAL A 13 14.03 -11.42 -32.70
CA VAL A 13 13.17 -10.89 -31.63
C VAL A 13 12.64 -9.51 -32.00
N THR A 14 11.35 -9.31 -31.78
CA THR A 14 10.67 -8.02 -32.00
C THR A 14 10.76 -7.11 -30.77
N LYS A 15 10.59 -5.80 -30.97
CA LYS A 15 10.61 -4.81 -29.88
C LYS A 15 9.51 -5.07 -28.82
N PRO A 16 8.25 -5.40 -29.18
CA PRO A 16 7.22 -5.74 -28.20
C PRO A 16 7.58 -6.94 -27.33
N GLU A 17 8.17 -7.98 -27.91
CA GLU A 17 8.60 -9.18 -27.17
C GLU A 17 9.71 -8.86 -26.18
N ILE A 18 10.71 -8.03 -26.57
CA ILE A 18 11.74 -7.58 -25.62
C ILE A 18 11.13 -6.80 -24.45
N VAL A 19 10.10 -5.99 -24.69
CA VAL A 19 9.39 -5.26 -23.63
C VAL A 19 8.73 -6.25 -22.68
N GLU A 20 7.98 -7.22 -23.21
CA GLU A 20 7.33 -8.26 -22.41
C GLU A 20 8.32 -9.07 -21.58
N TYR A 21 9.44 -9.50 -22.18
CA TYR A 21 10.47 -10.25 -21.47
C TYR A 21 11.17 -9.42 -20.39
N SER A 22 11.30 -8.11 -20.61
CA SER A 22 11.88 -7.19 -19.63
C SER A 22 10.93 -6.96 -18.45
N GLU A 23 9.63 -6.80 -18.72
CA GLU A 23 8.58 -6.69 -17.70
C GLU A 23 8.51 -7.98 -16.87
N PHE A 24 8.52 -9.15 -17.52
CA PHE A 24 8.58 -10.45 -16.85
C PHE A 24 9.85 -10.63 -16.00
N ALA A 25 11.03 -10.25 -16.50
CA ALA A 25 12.28 -10.39 -15.76
C ALA A 25 12.37 -9.52 -14.50
N ILE A 26 11.57 -8.45 -14.45
CA ILE A 26 11.46 -7.51 -13.35
C ILE A 26 10.42 -7.97 -12.31
N GLU A 27 9.46 -8.81 -12.70
CA GLU A 27 8.50 -9.44 -11.80
C GLU A 27 9.19 -10.19 -10.64
N MET A 28 8.57 -10.15 -9.46
CA MET A 28 9.02 -10.76 -8.20
C MET A 28 10.34 -10.19 -7.63
N ARG A 29 10.95 -9.17 -8.25
CA ARG A 29 12.20 -8.55 -7.76
C ARG A 29 11.99 -7.57 -6.61
N ARG A 30 10.73 -7.25 -6.26
CA ARG A 30 10.40 -6.37 -5.13
C ARG A 30 11.08 -6.81 -3.83
N ARG A 31 11.05 -8.10 -3.50
CA ARG A 31 11.65 -8.63 -2.27
C ARG A 31 13.14 -8.30 -2.19
N VAL A 32 13.87 -8.42 -3.29
CA VAL A 32 15.30 -8.11 -3.34
C VAL A 32 15.54 -6.61 -3.10
N LYS A 33 14.74 -5.74 -3.74
CA LYS A 33 14.82 -4.29 -3.54
C LYS A 33 14.53 -3.89 -2.09
N GLU A 34 13.52 -4.48 -1.46
CA GLU A 34 13.20 -4.22 -0.06
C GLU A 34 14.32 -4.67 0.89
N GLN A 35 15.00 -5.78 0.59
CA GLN A 35 16.18 -6.20 1.35
C GLN A 35 17.36 -5.24 1.16
N LEU A 36 17.62 -4.79 -0.07
CA LEU A 36 18.67 -3.81 -0.34
C LEU A 36 18.41 -2.49 0.40
N LYS A 37 17.16 -2.02 0.44
CA LYS A 37 16.75 -0.84 1.24
C LYS A 37 16.98 -1.04 2.73
N LYS A 38 16.80 -2.24 3.27
CA LYS A 38 17.09 -2.54 4.68
C LYS A 38 18.59 -2.53 4.98
N MET A 39 19.42 -3.01 4.06
CA MET A 39 20.88 -3.10 4.25
C MET A 39 21.60 -1.77 3.99
N GLY A 40 21.16 -0.99 3.00
CA GLY A 40 21.81 0.25 2.55
C GLY A 40 20.79 1.34 2.27
N GLY A 41 20.04 1.76 3.28
CA GLY A 41 18.90 2.67 3.12
C GLY A 41 19.18 3.94 2.31
N LEU A 42 20.38 4.53 2.46
CA LEU A 42 20.81 5.74 1.73
C LEU A 42 21.30 5.47 0.30
N GLU A 43 21.63 4.22 -0.04
CA GLU A 43 22.13 3.85 -1.38
C GLU A 43 20.98 3.41 -2.29
N TYR A 44 19.93 2.82 -1.70
CA TYR A 44 18.84 2.20 -2.45
C TYR A 44 17.50 2.95 -2.33
N TRP A 45 17.48 4.19 -1.81
CA TRP A 45 16.24 4.95 -1.64
C TRP A 45 15.59 5.36 -2.97
N ASP A 46 16.39 5.78 -3.97
CA ASP A 46 15.92 6.25 -5.29
C ASP A 46 16.08 5.21 -6.42
N VAL A 47 15.92 3.92 -6.09
CA VAL A 47 15.90 2.87 -7.12
C VAL A 47 14.46 2.64 -7.55
N ASN A 48 14.21 2.62 -8.86
CA ASN A 48 12.90 2.34 -9.45
C ASN A 48 12.98 1.17 -10.44
N PHE A 49 11.86 0.46 -10.60
CA PHE A 49 11.74 -0.58 -11.62
C PHE A 49 11.32 0.10 -12.93
N SER A 50 12.29 0.26 -13.83
CA SER A 50 12.09 0.94 -15.11
C SER A 50 13.08 0.45 -16.15
N TYR A 51 12.75 0.64 -17.42
CA TYR A 51 13.69 0.50 -18.52
C TYR A 51 13.74 1.78 -19.36
N ILE A 52 14.82 1.96 -20.11
CA ILE A 52 14.99 3.07 -21.05
C ILE A 52 14.93 2.49 -22.46
N ASP A 53 14.02 3.00 -23.28
CA ASP A 53 13.98 2.70 -24.69
C ASP A 53 15.17 3.38 -25.37
N LYS A 54 16.01 2.61 -26.06
CA LYS A 54 17.23 3.14 -26.69
C LYS A 54 16.95 4.08 -27.86
N GLU A 55 15.83 3.92 -28.56
CA GLU A 55 15.49 4.72 -29.74
C GLU A 55 14.89 6.06 -29.33
N THR A 56 13.93 6.03 -28.40
CA THR A 56 13.21 7.24 -27.98
C THR A 56 13.86 7.92 -26.78
N GLN A 57 14.81 7.26 -26.10
CA GLN A 57 15.37 7.66 -24.81
C GLN A 57 14.31 7.82 -23.71
N ALA A 58 13.09 7.33 -23.94
CA ALA A 58 12.01 7.42 -22.98
C ALA A 58 12.21 6.38 -21.87
N GLN A 59 12.15 6.84 -20.62
CA GLN A 59 12.12 5.97 -19.46
C GLN A 59 10.68 5.53 -19.21
N LYS A 60 10.45 4.20 -19.14
CA LYS A 60 9.16 3.62 -18.79
C LYS A 60 9.25 2.90 -17.46
N PHE A 61 8.38 3.30 -16.54
CA PHE A 61 8.24 2.67 -15.22
C PHE A 61 7.32 1.47 -15.31
N ILE A 62 7.70 0.37 -14.65
CA ILE A 62 6.94 -0.87 -14.64
C ILE A 62 6.19 -0.97 -13.31
N ALA A 63 4.86 -1.09 -13.42
CA ALA A 63 4.03 -1.48 -12.30
C ALA A 63 4.17 -2.99 -12.10
N LEU A 64 4.70 -3.37 -10.94
CA LEU A 64 4.86 -4.77 -10.57
C LEU A 64 3.51 -5.35 -10.11
N PRO A 65 3.08 -6.52 -10.58
CA PRO A 65 1.84 -7.16 -10.10
C PRO A 65 1.91 -7.48 -8.59
N GLU A 66 3.10 -7.77 -8.05
CA GLU A 66 3.32 -7.97 -6.62
C GLU A 66 3.44 -6.65 -5.84
N SER A 67 3.60 -5.53 -6.55
CA SER A 67 3.27 -4.23 -5.99
C SER A 67 1.77 -4.10 -6.10
N GLY A 68 1.04 -4.84 -5.24
CA GLY A 68 -0.35 -4.53 -4.94
C GLY A 68 -0.40 -3.03 -4.70
N GLY A 69 -1.09 -2.33 -5.61
CA GLY A 69 -0.67 -1.04 -6.14
C GLY A 69 -0.58 0.11 -5.14
N VAL A 70 -0.62 1.31 -5.70
CA VAL A 70 -0.85 2.59 -5.03
C VAL A 70 -2.20 2.58 -4.30
N LEU A 71 -2.36 1.69 -3.33
CA LEU A 71 -3.52 1.57 -2.48
C LEU A 71 -3.30 2.58 -1.35
N ILE A 72 -4.31 3.44 -1.13
CA ILE A 72 -4.36 4.32 0.04
C ILE A 72 -4.16 3.52 1.34
N ILE A 73 -4.53 2.24 1.32
CA ILE A 73 -4.31 1.25 2.36
C ILE A 73 -3.14 0.37 1.94
N THR A 74 -1.99 0.52 2.60
CA THR A 74 -0.86 -0.39 2.37
C THR A 74 -1.20 -1.78 2.92
N GLY A 75 -0.61 -2.83 2.33
CA GLY A 75 -0.73 -4.20 2.83
C GLY A 75 0.07 -4.48 4.12
N ASP A 76 0.71 -3.45 4.67
CA ASP A 76 1.45 -3.54 5.91
C ASP A 76 0.49 -3.58 7.12
N PRO A 77 0.87 -4.24 8.23
CA PRO A 77 0.10 -4.17 9.46
C PRO A 77 -0.06 -2.71 9.93
N LEU A 78 -1.29 -2.31 10.26
CA LEU A 78 -1.55 -0.96 10.78
C LEU A 78 -0.93 -0.77 12.17
N PRO A 79 -0.51 0.46 12.53
CA PRO A 79 -0.13 0.77 13.90
C PRO A 79 -1.27 0.43 14.87
N SER A 80 -0.91 -0.01 16.09
CA SER A 80 -1.90 -0.29 17.14
C SER A 80 -2.85 0.88 17.34
N GLY A 81 -4.16 0.60 17.39
CA GLY A 81 -5.20 1.62 17.50
C GLY A 81 -5.57 2.31 16.19
N SER A 82 -5.08 1.86 15.03
CA SER A 82 -5.48 2.35 13.71
C SER A 82 -6.28 1.30 12.95
N VAL A 83 -7.41 1.70 12.34
CA VAL A 83 -8.24 0.82 11.51
C VAL A 83 -8.90 1.58 10.38
N TYR A 84 -8.84 1.02 9.16
CA TYR A 84 -9.61 1.54 8.02
C TYR A 84 -11.04 1.01 8.06
N THR A 85 -11.99 1.89 7.74
CA THR A 85 -13.40 1.55 7.60
C THR A 85 -14.02 2.30 6.43
N ILE A 86 -15.18 1.85 5.98
CA ILE A 86 -15.94 2.49 4.91
C ILE A 86 -17.21 3.07 5.52
N GLY A 87 -17.46 4.34 5.27
CA GLY A 87 -18.73 5.00 5.59
C GLY A 87 -19.52 5.25 4.31
N ALA A 88 -20.84 5.23 4.42
CA ALA A 88 -21.74 5.60 3.33
C ALA A 88 -22.48 6.89 3.68
N ASP A 89 -22.56 7.82 2.73
CA ASP A 89 -23.49 8.93 2.83
C ASP A 89 -24.93 8.38 2.67
N PRO A 90 -25.82 8.57 3.67
CA PRO A 90 -27.20 8.09 3.58
C PRO A 90 -28.00 8.70 2.42
N SER A 91 -27.64 9.91 1.98
CA SER A 91 -28.38 10.67 0.97
C SER A 91 -27.91 10.37 -0.45
N GLU A 92 -26.60 10.36 -0.69
CA GLU A 92 -26.02 10.20 -2.02
C GLU A 92 -25.55 8.76 -2.31
N ARG A 93 -25.63 7.83 -1.33
CA ARG A 93 -25.09 6.46 -1.41
C ARG A 93 -23.62 6.39 -1.83
N ARG A 94 -22.87 7.48 -1.64
CA ARG A 94 -21.44 7.53 -1.92
C ARG A 94 -20.69 6.86 -0.78
N LEU A 95 -19.74 6.01 -1.14
CA LEU A 95 -18.82 5.40 -0.19
C LEU A 95 -17.61 6.30 0.00
N ALA A 96 -17.21 6.49 1.25
CA ALA A 96 -16.00 7.19 1.63
C ALA A 96 -15.15 6.29 2.53
N LEU A 97 -13.84 6.34 2.33
CA LEU A 97 -12.88 5.62 3.16
C LEU A 97 -12.49 6.50 4.36
N PHE A 98 -12.52 5.93 5.55
CA PHE A 98 -12.12 6.58 6.79
C PHE A 98 -11.00 5.79 7.47
N LEU A 99 -10.04 6.50 8.05
CA LEU A 99 -9.06 5.93 8.98
C LEU A 99 -9.43 6.39 10.39
N ILE A 100 -9.81 5.44 11.25
CA ILE A 100 -10.03 5.70 12.67
C ILE A 100 -8.72 5.43 13.40
N GLN A 101 -8.26 6.42 14.18
CA GLN A 101 -7.04 6.30 14.97
C GLN A 101 -7.34 6.62 16.43
N THR A 102 -6.81 5.79 17.32
CA THR A 102 -6.91 5.96 18.77
C THR A 102 -5.52 5.98 19.37
N GLN A 103 -5.28 6.92 20.28
CA GLN A 103 -4.06 7.00 21.06
C GLN A 103 -4.41 6.92 22.54
N VAL A 104 -3.65 6.12 23.29
CA VAL A 104 -3.78 6.01 24.74
C VAL A 104 -2.59 6.74 25.38
N ASN A 105 -2.89 7.67 26.27
CA ASN A 105 -1.91 8.37 27.09
C ASN A 105 -2.23 8.14 28.57
N PRO A 106 -1.22 8.03 29.47
CA PRO A 106 -1.46 7.96 30.91
C PRO A 106 -2.28 9.17 31.39
N GLY A 107 -3.36 8.95 32.14
CA GLY A 107 -4.22 10.06 32.57
C GLY A 107 -5.56 9.64 33.16
N SER A 108 -6.52 10.57 33.11
CA SER A 108 -7.81 10.50 33.82
C SER A 108 -8.86 9.54 33.23
N GLY A 109 -8.51 8.72 32.24
CA GLY A 109 -9.44 7.75 31.64
C GLY A 109 -10.55 8.35 30.78
N ARG A 110 -10.42 9.62 30.38
CA ARG A 110 -11.38 10.31 29.51
C ARG A 110 -11.07 10.04 28.04
N ILE A 111 -12.11 9.81 27.25
CA ILE A 111 -12.00 9.77 25.78
C ILE A 111 -12.23 11.16 25.22
N ILE A 112 -11.31 11.59 24.37
CA ILE A 112 -11.38 12.85 23.63
C ILE A 112 -11.61 12.51 22.17
N SER A 113 -12.78 12.85 21.65
CA SER A 113 -13.13 12.65 20.24
C SER A 113 -12.62 13.82 19.41
N LEU A 114 -11.67 13.58 18.52
CA LEU A 114 -11.09 14.59 17.63
C LEU A 114 -11.72 14.53 16.23
N GLY A 115 -11.75 15.67 15.53
CA GLY A 115 -12.30 15.80 14.18
C GLY A 115 -13.75 16.31 14.14
N ASN A 116 -14.25 16.54 12.93
CA ASN A 116 -15.62 17.02 12.71
C ASN A 116 -16.61 15.86 12.69
N LEU A 117 -16.93 15.35 13.88
CA LEU A 117 -17.79 14.18 14.04
C LEU A 117 -19.27 14.58 14.15
N SER A 118 -20.12 13.85 13.43
CA SER A 118 -21.56 13.99 13.57
C SER A 118 -22.05 13.60 14.99
N PRO A 119 -23.21 14.10 15.44
CA PRO A 119 -23.77 13.70 16.73
C PRO A 119 -23.94 12.18 16.86
N VAL A 120 -24.36 11.52 15.79
CA VAL A 120 -24.53 10.06 15.72
C VAL A 120 -23.21 9.35 15.96
N MET A 121 -22.12 9.83 15.35
CA MET A 121 -20.80 9.23 15.53
C MET A 121 -20.25 9.45 16.94
N LYS A 122 -20.55 10.60 17.58
CA LYS A 122 -20.18 10.84 18.98
C LYS A 122 -20.88 9.89 19.94
N GLU A 123 -22.16 9.61 19.73
CA GLU A 123 -22.89 8.62 20.54
C GLU A 123 -22.39 7.19 20.29
N ALA A 124 -22.08 6.83 19.04
CA ALA A 124 -21.48 5.54 18.72
C ALA A 124 -20.13 5.34 19.42
N LEU A 125 -19.28 6.37 19.51
CA LEU A 125 -18.01 6.32 20.25
C LEU A 125 -18.22 6.09 21.75
N LYS A 126 -19.23 6.75 22.36
CA LYS A 126 -19.57 6.52 23.78
C LYS A 126 -20.07 5.10 24.02
N ALA A 127 -20.91 4.58 23.12
CA ALA A 127 -21.40 3.21 23.21
C ALA A 127 -20.26 2.18 23.09
N ALA A 128 -19.32 2.40 22.17
CA ALA A 128 -18.13 1.55 22.03
C ALA A 128 -17.25 1.58 23.30
N ASP A 129 -17.01 2.76 23.89
CA ASP A 129 -16.28 2.89 25.16
C ASP A 129 -16.96 2.13 26.30
N ALA A 130 -18.28 2.32 26.46
CA ALA A 130 -19.06 1.62 27.48
C ALA A 130 -19.00 0.10 27.29
N TYR A 131 -19.09 -0.37 26.04
CA TYR A 131 -18.96 -1.79 25.72
C TYR A 131 -17.59 -2.33 26.11
N LEU A 132 -16.50 -1.64 25.73
CA LEU A 132 -15.14 -2.07 26.06
C LEU A 132 -14.94 -2.10 27.58
N LYS A 133 -15.36 -1.06 28.30
CA LYS A 133 -15.27 -1.01 29.78
C LYS A 133 -16.04 -2.13 30.46
N ALA A 134 -17.19 -2.54 29.91
CA ALA A 134 -17.99 -3.62 30.46
C ALA A 134 -17.39 -5.02 30.22
N HIS A 135 -16.47 -5.16 29.26
CA HIS A 135 -15.86 -6.44 28.87
C HIS A 135 -14.33 -6.46 29.07
N ILE A 136 -13.80 -5.54 29.89
CA ILE A 136 -12.45 -5.68 30.43
C ILE A 136 -12.53 -6.83 31.43
N HIS A 137 -11.96 -7.97 31.05
CA HIS A 137 -11.63 -9.02 32.00
C HIS A 137 -10.30 -8.63 32.66
N ASP A 138 -10.31 -8.57 33.99
CA ASP A 138 -9.11 -8.42 34.82
C ASP A 138 -8.15 -9.62 34.65
#